data_AF-A0A3M6GLD4-F1
#
_entry.id   AF-A0A3M6GLD4-F1
#
_cell.length_a   1.000
_cell.length_b   1.000
_cell.length_c   1.000
_cell.angle_alpha   90.00
_cell.angle_beta   90.00
_cell.angle_gamma   90.00
#
_symmetry.space_group_name_H-M   'P 1'
#
loop_
_entity.id
_entity.type
_entity.pdbx_description
1 polymer ?
#
loop_
_entity_poly.entity_id
_entity_poly.type
_entity_poly.pdbx_seq_one_letter_code
_entity_poly.pdbx_strand_id
1 'polypeptide(L)'
;MVLSFMHEVRIDLMAYLFGDLLAISPADLTWILGGSALVLVLIVALWRPLLAITVHEELARVEGLPVAALRMALMLLIAVVIAVAMKIVGVLLITSLLIIPAAAAQRHARSPEQMALGASLLGVIAVCVGLSLSWFKDTPAGPSIVVSAAALFLLSFVLPRRAV
;
A
#
# COMPACT_ATOMS: atom_id res chain seq x y z
N MET A 1 -1.30 0.13 -44.59
CA MET A 1 -0.24 -0.87 -44.37
C MET A 1 1.02 -0.32 -43.67
N VAL A 2 1.11 0.98 -43.35
CA VAL A 2 2.28 1.57 -42.64
C VAL A 2 2.04 1.73 -41.12
N LEU A 3 0.78 1.71 -40.65
CA LEU A 3 0.44 1.83 -39.22
C LEU A 3 0.68 0.53 -38.41
N SER A 4 1.01 -0.60 -39.05
CA SER A 4 1.30 -1.87 -38.36
C SER A 4 2.75 -2.00 -37.88
N PHE A 5 3.65 -1.08 -38.25
CA PHE A 5 5.05 -1.08 -37.84
C PHE A 5 5.32 -0.31 -36.53
N MET A 6 4.31 0.29 -35.92
CA MET A 6 4.43 0.87 -34.57
C MET A 6 4.14 -0.20 -33.51
N HIS A 7 4.88 -1.31 -33.55
CA HIS A 7 4.80 -2.38 -32.54
C HIS A 7 5.68 -2.09 -31.30
N GLU A 8 6.42 -0.98 -31.28
CA GLU A 8 7.44 -0.72 -30.25
C GLU A 8 7.01 0.21 -29.11
N VAL A 9 5.74 0.58 -29.03
CA VAL A 9 5.19 1.20 -27.81
C VAL A 9 3.83 0.58 -27.50
N ARG A 10 3.77 -0.76 -27.43
CA ARG A 10 2.84 -1.35 -26.46
C ARG A 10 3.40 -0.95 -25.11
N ILE A 11 2.98 0.21 -24.60
CA ILE A 11 2.95 0.38 -23.15
C ILE A 11 2.14 -0.82 -22.69
N ASP A 12 2.82 -1.79 -22.10
CA ASP A 12 2.18 -3.00 -21.62
C ASP A 12 1.34 -2.58 -20.42
N LEU A 13 0.13 -2.11 -20.72
CA LEU A 13 -0.84 -1.64 -19.76
C LEU A 13 -1.09 -2.72 -18.72
N MET A 14 -0.97 -4.00 -19.10
CA MET A 14 -1.07 -5.12 -18.17
C MET A 14 0.14 -5.15 -17.24
N ALA A 15 1.36 -5.00 -17.74
CA ALA A 15 2.56 -4.87 -16.90
C ALA A 15 2.52 -3.64 -15.98
N TYR A 16 1.90 -2.53 -16.40
CA TYR A 16 1.77 -1.34 -15.54
C TYR A 16 0.64 -1.46 -14.51
N LEU A 17 -0.46 -2.13 -14.88
CA LEU A 17 -1.61 -2.38 -14.00
C LEU A 17 -1.26 -3.42 -12.91
N PHE A 18 -0.53 -4.48 -13.28
CA PHE A 18 -0.21 -5.61 -12.39
C PHE A 18 1.22 -5.62 -11.87
N GLY A 19 2.11 -4.79 -12.43
CA GLY A 19 3.54 -4.85 -12.13
C GLY A 19 4.18 -6.13 -12.67
N ASP A 20 5.51 -6.14 -12.68
CA ASP A 20 6.28 -7.38 -12.78
C ASP A 20 7.20 -7.46 -11.57
N LEU A 21 6.70 -8.12 -10.52
CA LEU A 21 7.49 -8.35 -9.31
C LEU A 21 8.67 -9.31 -9.56
N LEU A 22 8.63 -10.10 -10.63
CA LEU A 22 9.66 -11.11 -10.94
C LEU A 22 10.80 -10.53 -11.77
N ALA A 23 10.57 -9.46 -12.52
CA ALA A 23 11.59 -8.79 -13.34
C ALA A 23 12.39 -7.69 -12.61
N ILE A 24 12.33 -7.62 -11.28
CA ILE A 24 13.03 -6.58 -10.49
C ILE A 24 14.55 -6.82 -10.51
N SER A 25 15.31 -5.81 -10.92
CA SER A 25 16.78 -5.82 -10.84
C SER A 25 17.27 -5.56 -9.41
N PRO A 26 18.46 -6.09 -9.00
CA PRO A 26 19.06 -5.77 -7.70
C PRO A 26 19.25 -4.27 -7.46
N ALA A 27 19.47 -3.48 -8.52
CA ALA A 27 19.59 -2.04 -8.43
C ALA A 27 18.25 -1.35 -8.14
N ASP A 28 17.13 -1.88 -8.62
CA ASP A 28 15.81 -1.37 -8.26
C ASP A 28 15.50 -1.66 -6.78
N LEU A 29 15.94 -2.82 -6.27
CA LEU A 29 15.77 -3.20 -4.86
C LEU A 29 16.43 -2.21 -3.88
N THR A 30 17.63 -1.70 -4.20
CA THR A 30 18.32 -0.73 -3.33
C THR A 30 17.61 0.62 -3.31
N TRP A 31 17.12 1.10 -4.45
CA TRP A 31 16.30 2.32 -4.53
C TRP A 31 15.01 2.19 -3.73
N ILE A 32 14.37 1.02 -3.76
CA ILE A 32 13.15 0.75 -2.99
C ILE A 32 13.43 0.73 -1.49
N LEU A 33 14.48 0.03 -1.07
CA LEU A 33 14.90 0.01 0.33
C LEU A 33 15.23 1.41 0.83
N GLY A 34 15.98 2.20 0.06
CA GLY A 34 16.27 3.60 0.40
C GLY A 34 15.03 4.48 0.46
N GLY A 35 14.15 4.42 -0.55
CA GLY A 35 12.92 5.20 -0.62
C GLY A 35 11.93 4.84 0.49
N SER A 36 11.71 3.55 0.72
CA SER A 36 10.85 3.03 1.79
C SER A 36 11.37 3.40 3.18
N ALA A 37 12.68 3.29 3.43
CA ALA A 37 13.30 3.72 4.67
C ALA A 37 13.17 5.23 4.91
N LEU A 38 13.38 6.05 3.88
CA LEU A 38 13.20 7.50 3.96
C LEU A 38 11.76 7.87 4.34
N VAL A 39 10.78 7.27 3.66
CA VAL A 39 9.36 7.47 3.97
C VAL A 39 9.05 7.03 5.40
N LEU A 40 9.53 5.85 5.81
CA LEU A 40 9.27 5.32 7.15
C LEU A 40 9.81 6.27 8.23
N VAL A 41 11.03 6.80 8.05
CA VAL A 41 11.63 7.79 8.95
C VAL A 41 10.78 9.06 9.00
N LEU A 42 10.32 9.57 7.86
CA LEU A 42 9.45 10.74 7.82
C LEU A 42 8.11 10.49 8.52
N ILE A 43 7.49 9.32 8.32
CA ILE A 43 6.24 8.94 8.99
C ILE A 43 6.44 8.88 10.49
N VAL A 44 7.53 8.27 10.98
CA VAL A 44 7.83 8.19 12.42
C VAL A 44 8.09 9.57 13.01
N ALA A 45 8.84 10.43 12.30
CA ALA A 45 9.13 11.78 12.75
C ALA A 45 7.87 12.67 12.80
N LEU A 46 6.96 12.51 11.83
CA LEU A 46 5.70 13.26 11.75
C LEU A 46 4.50 12.52 12.37
N TRP A 47 4.70 11.40 13.06
CA TRP A 47 3.63 10.52 13.54
C TRP A 47 2.59 11.25 14.40
N ARG A 48 3.06 11.94 15.45
CA ARG A 48 2.18 12.66 16.41
C ARG A 48 1.35 13.76 15.73
N PRO A 49 1.94 14.69 14.96
CA PRO A 49 1.15 15.75 14.32
C PRO A 49 0.24 15.20 13.20
N LEU A 50 0.65 14.16 12.47
CA LEU A 50 -0.20 13.51 11.46
C LEU A 50 -1.43 12.86 12.09
N LEU A 51 -1.26 12.17 13.22
CA LEU A 51 -2.38 11.60 13.98
C LEU A 51 -3.32 12.68 14.54
N ALA A 52 -2.77 13.76 15.07
CA ALA A 52 -3.58 14.86 15.60
C ALA A 52 -4.55 15.43 14.54
N ILE A 53 -4.05 15.69 13.33
CA ILE A 53 -4.88 16.25 12.24
C ILE A 53 -5.85 15.22 11.63
N THR A 54 -5.55 13.92 11.69
CA THR A 54 -6.43 12.88 11.13
C THR A 54 -7.56 12.51 12.08
N VAL A 55 -7.36 12.64 13.40
CA VAL A 55 -8.41 12.34 14.39
C VAL A 55 -9.28 13.58 14.65
N HIS A 56 -8.67 14.76 14.88
CA HIS A 56 -9.42 15.99 15.18
C HIS A 56 -8.77 17.22 14.52
N GLU A 57 -9.11 17.47 13.25
CA GLU A 57 -8.58 18.61 12.49
C GLU A 57 -8.91 19.97 13.16
N GLU A 58 -10.12 20.12 13.71
CA GLU A 58 -10.54 21.35 14.40
C GLU A 58 -9.76 21.58 15.69
N LEU A 59 -9.56 20.54 16.50
CA LEU A 59 -8.79 20.63 17.75
C LEU A 59 -7.32 20.99 17.47
N ALA A 60 -6.71 20.36 16.46
CA ALA A 60 -5.35 20.66 16.04
C ALA A 60 -5.20 22.13 15.57
N ARG A 61 -6.24 22.69 14.93
CA ARG A 61 -6.26 24.10 14.53
C ARG A 61 -6.33 25.03 15.74
N VAL A 62 -7.10 24.66 16.76
CA VAL A 62 -7.21 25.42 18.03
C VAL A 62 -5.91 25.35 18.83
N GLU A 63 -5.20 24.23 18.80
CA GLU A 63 -3.88 24.04 19.43
C GLU A 63 -2.72 24.76 18.70
N GLY A 64 -3.00 25.47 17.60
CA GLY A 64 -1.99 26.24 16.86
C GLY A 64 -1.10 25.40 15.94
N LEU A 65 -1.45 24.15 15.66
CA LEU A 65 -0.72 23.34 14.68
C LEU A 65 -0.97 23.86 13.25
N PRO A 66 0.05 23.87 12.37
CA PRO A 66 -0.11 24.30 10.98
C PRO A 66 -0.82 23.21 10.16
N VAL A 67 -2.14 23.08 10.35
CA VAL A 67 -2.98 22.04 9.73
C VAL A 67 -2.80 21.97 8.22
N ALA A 68 -2.74 23.12 7.54
CA ALA A 68 -2.53 23.17 6.09
C ALA A 68 -1.18 22.57 5.66
N ALA A 69 -0.09 22.89 6.39
CA ALA A 69 1.24 22.35 6.11
C ALA A 69 1.30 20.84 6.40
N LEU A 70 0.69 20.38 7.50
CA LEU A 70 0.63 18.96 7.85
C LEU A 70 -0.22 18.16 6.86
N ARG A 71 -1.33 18.73 6.37
CA ARG A 71 -2.15 18.13 5.31
C ARG A 71 -1.37 18.02 4.00
N MET A 72 -0.62 19.06 3.62
CA MET A 72 0.28 19.00 2.46
C MET A 72 1.37 17.94 2.66
N ALA A 73 1.97 17.86 3.84
CA ALA A 73 2.96 16.84 4.16
C ALA A 73 2.38 15.42 4.07
N LEU A 74 1.16 15.19 4.58
CA LEU A 74 0.47 13.91 4.44
C LEU A 74 0.22 13.55 2.97
N MET A 75 -0.28 14.50 2.18
CA MET A 75 -0.50 14.30 0.74
C MET A 75 0.80 13.97 0.02
N LEU A 76 1.88 14.68 0.34
CA LEU A 76 3.20 14.45 -0.25
C LEU A 76 3.74 13.07 0.14
N LEU A 77 3.62 12.68 1.41
CA LEU A 77 4.04 11.35 1.88
C LEU A 77 3.29 10.23 1.15
N ILE A 78 1.97 10.35 1.03
CA ILE A 78 1.15 9.37 0.29
C ILE A 78 1.57 9.34 -1.19
N ALA A 79 1.77 10.50 -1.81
CA ALA A 79 2.19 10.59 -3.21
C ALA A 79 3.56 9.92 -3.43
N VAL A 80 4.53 10.17 -2.54
CA VAL A 80 5.86 9.53 -2.60
C VAL A 80 5.74 8.01 -2.40
N VAL A 81 4.95 7.55 -1.43
CA VAL A 81 4.70 6.12 -1.21
C VAL A 81 4.16 5.46 -2.46
N ILE A 82 3.11 6.04 -3.06
CA ILE A 82 2.48 5.50 -4.27
C ILE A 82 3.46 5.52 -5.44
N ALA A 83 4.21 6.62 -5.64
CA ALA A 83 5.18 6.76 -6.71
C ALA A 83 6.32 5.72 -6.61
N VAL A 84 6.83 5.46 -5.41
CA VAL A 84 7.85 4.44 -5.19
C VAL A 84 7.26 3.04 -5.39
N ALA A 85 6.06 2.77 -4.88
CA ALA A 85 5.42 1.45 -4.98
C ALA A 85 4.99 1.11 -6.41
N MET A 86 4.57 2.10 -7.22
CA MET A 86 3.95 1.83 -8.53
C MET A 86 4.91 1.26 -9.55
N LYS A 87 6.20 1.59 -9.41
CA LYS A 87 7.23 1.11 -10.32
C LYS A 87 7.40 -0.41 -10.28
N ILE A 88 7.00 -1.07 -9.19
CA ILE A 88 7.26 -2.49 -8.95
C ILE A 88 5.96 -3.29 -8.89
N VAL A 89 5.02 -2.78 -8.10
CA VAL A 89 3.84 -3.51 -7.69
C VAL A 89 2.71 -3.33 -8.72
N GLY A 90 2.71 -2.23 -9.46
CA GLY A 90 1.61 -1.90 -10.38
C GLY A 90 0.40 -1.29 -9.66
N VAL A 91 -0.35 -0.47 -10.40
CA VAL A 91 -1.38 0.43 -9.83
C VAL A 91 -2.52 -0.32 -9.13
N LEU A 92 -2.98 -1.46 -9.67
CA LEU A 92 -4.10 -2.22 -9.09
C LEU A 92 -3.73 -2.88 -7.78
N LEU A 93 -2.51 -3.40 -7.69
CA LEU A 93 -2.02 -4.05 -6.49
C LEU A 93 -1.81 -3.04 -5.36
N ILE A 94 -1.27 -1.85 -5.66
CA ILE A 94 -1.09 -0.80 -4.65
C ILE A 94 -2.41 -0.42 -4.02
N THR A 95 -3.41 -0.11 -4.84
CA THR A 95 -4.73 0.30 -4.33
C THR A 95 -5.37 -0.79 -3.50
N SER A 96 -5.24 -2.05 -3.92
CA SER A 96 -5.72 -3.22 -3.17
C SER A 96 -5.00 -3.39 -1.83
N LEU A 97 -3.66 -3.33 -1.81
CA LEU A 97 -2.84 -3.48 -0.60
C LEU A 97 -2.91 -2.27 0.34
N LEU A 98 -3.24 -1.08 -0.16
CA LEU A 98 -3.49 0.08 0.70
C LEU A 98 -4.86 0.02 1.38
N ILE A 99 -5.88 -0.51 0.70
CA ILE A 99 -7.27 -0.47 1.18
C ILE A 99 -7.64 -1.73 1.97
N ILE A 100 -7.40 -2.92 1.40
CA ILE A 100 -7.93 -4.18 1.94
C ILE A 100 -7.36 -4.55 3.31
N PRO A 101 -6.02 -4.63 3.51
CA PRO A 101 -5.47 -4.98 4.81
C PRO A 101 -5.69 -3.86 5.85
N ALA A 102 -5.72 -2.59 5.44
CA ALA A 102 -6.10 -1.48 6.31
C ALA A 102 -7.53 -1.63 6.81
N ALA A 103 -8.49 -1.93 5.93
CA ALA A 103 -9.88 -2.17 6.31
C ALA A 103 -10.05 -3.43 7.17
N ALA A 104 -9.28 -4.50 6.88
CA ALA A 104 -9.27 -5.72 7.67
C ALA A 104 -8.73 -5.49 9.10
N ALA A 105 -7.69 -4.67 9.24
CA ALA A 105 -7.09 -4.32 10.52
C ALA A 105 -7.93 -3.31 11.31
N GLN A 106 -8.52 -2.32 10.63
CA GLN A 106 -9.39 -1.31 11.24
C GLN A 106 -10.55 -1.93 12.03
N ARG A 107 -11.06 -3.08 11.57
CA ARG A 107 -12.13 -3.83 12.27
C ARG A 107 -11.74 -4.30 13.67
N HIS A 108 -10.45 -4.50 13.94
CA HIS A 108 -9.93 -5.06 15.19
C HIS A 108 -9.04 -4.08 15.97
N ALA A 109 -8.65 -2.96 15.37
CA ALA A 109 -7.73 -2.00 15.97
C ALA A 109 -8.45 -1.03 16.91
N ARG A 110 -7.82 -0.73 18.05
CA ARG A 110 -8.30 0.28 19.02
C ARG A 110 -7.50 1.58 18.99
N SER A 111 -6.31 1.55 18.38
CA SER A 111 -5.48 2.72 18.17
C SER A 111 -4.96 2.77 16.72
N PRO A 112 -4.63 3.95 16.20
CA PRO A 112 -4.00 4.09 14.88
C PRO A 112 -2.71 3.27 14.74
N GLU A 113 -1.94 3.13 15.83
CA GLU A 113 -0.73 2.30 15.88
C GLU A 113 -1.03 0.82 15.72
N GLN A 114 -2.06 0.31 16.43
CA GLN A 114 -2.52 -1.07 16.27
C GLN A 114 -3.06 -1.31 14.86
N MET A 115 -3.75 -0.33 14.28
CA MET A 115 -4.24 -0.41 12.91
C MET A 115 -3.10 -0.48 11.90
N ALA A 116 -2.08 0.37 12.04
CA ALA A 116 -0.92 0.39 11.15
C ALA A 116 -0.12 -0.93 11.22
N LEU A 117 0.12 -1.44 12.43
CA LEU A 117 0.82 -2.72 12.64
C LEU A 117 0.00 -3.90 12.11
N GLY A 118 -1.30 -3.94 12.41
CA GLY A 118 -2.20 -4.99 11.95
C GLY A 118 -2.35 -4.99 10.42
N ALA A 119 -2.47 -3.81 9.81
CA ALA A 119 -2.56 -3.67 8.36
C ALA A 119 -1.27 -4.11 7.68
N SER A 120 -0.12 -3.71 8.22
CA SER A 120 1.19 -4.14 7.70
C SER A 120 1.36 -5.65 7.78
N LEU A 121 0.99 -6.27 8.91
CA LEU A 121 1.09 -7.73 9.08
C LEU A 121 0.17 -8.48 8.11
N LEU A 122 -1.10 -8.06 8.00
CA LEU A 122 -2.05 -8.65 7.05
C LEU A 122 -1.61 -8.46 5.60
N GLY A 123 -1.02 -7.31 5.26
CA GLY A 123 -0.45 -7.05 3.95
C GLY A 123 0.71 -7.99 3.62
N VAL A 124 1.65 -8.18 4.56
CA VAL A 124 2.75 -9.14 4.40
C VAL A 124 2.22 -10.57 4.20
N ILE A 125 1.27 -11.00 5.03
CA ILE A 125 0.64 -12.32 4.89
C ILE A 125 -0.05 -12.45 3.53
N ALA A 126 -0.78 -11.43 3.07
CA ALA A 126 -1.45 -11.43 1.77
C ALA A 126 -0.45 -11.58 0.62
N VAL A 127 0.68 -10.87 0.68
CA VAL A 127 1.75 -10.97 -0.32
C VAL A 127 2.39 -12.35 -0.30
N CYS A 128 2.75 -12.87 0.88
CA CYS A 128 3.36 -14.21 0.99
C CYS A 128 2.44 -15.32 0.49
N VAL A 129 1.16 -15.30 0.87
CA VAL A 129 0.16 -16.28 0.44
C VAL A 129 -0.11 -16.14 -1.06
N GLY A 130 -0.26 -14.91 -1.56
CA GLY A 130 -0.51 -14.65 -2.98
C GLY A 130 0.65 -15.04 -3.88
N LEU A 131 1.88 -14.79 -3.44
CA LEU A 131 3.09 -15.19 -4.16
C LEU A 131 3.27 -16.71 -4.15
N SER A 132 2.99 -17.36 -3.02
CA SER A 132 2.99 -18.83 -2.93
C SER A 132 1.96 -19.43 -3.89
N LEU A 133 0.73 -18.91 -3.92
CA LEU A 133 -0.32 -19.36 -4.85
C LEU A 133 0.05 -19.15 -6.31
N SER A 134 0.67 -18.01 -6.64
CA SER A 134 1.19 -17.71 -7.97
C SER A 134 2.23 -18.76 -8.41
N TRP A 135 3.10 -19.18 -7.49
CA TRP A 135 4.12 -20.19 -7.76
C TRP A 135 3.55 -21.60 -8.00
N PHE A 136 2.47 -21.97 -7.30
CA PHE A 136 1.83 -23.28 -7.47
C PHE A 136 0.88 -23.37 -8.68
N LYS A 137 0.30 -22.25 -9.11
CA LYS A 137 -0.75 -22.22 -10.15
C LYS A 137 -0.33 -21.53 -11.46
N ASP A 138 0.93 -21.12 -11.60
CA ASP A 138 1.45 -20.33 -12.72
C ASP A 138 0.58 -19.10 -13.07
N THR A 139 -0.13 -18.55 -12.07
CA THR A 139 -0.99 -17.38 -12.24
C THR A 139 -0.19 -16.10 -12.05
N PRO A 140 -0.58 -14.98 -12.70
CA PRO A 140 0.08 -13.69 -12.49
C PRO A 140 0.11 -13.31 -11.00
N ALA A 141 1.26 -12.87 -10.51
CA ALA A 141 1.48 -12.58 -9.09
C ALA A 141 0.50 -11.51 -8.56
N GLY A 142 0.22 -10.48 -9.36
CA GLY A 142 -0.63 -9.37 -8.94
C GLY A 142 -2.06 -9.77 -8.56
N PRO A 143 -2.86 -10.32 -9.49
CA PRO A 143 -4.19 -10.83 -9.18
C PRO A 143 -4.20 -11.83 -8.01
N SER A 144 -3.17 -12.68 -7.92
CA SER A 144 -3.06 -13.70 -6.85
C SER A 144 -2.93 -13.07 -5.46
N ILE A 145 -2.17 -11.98 -5.33
CA ILE A 145 -2.04 -11.22 -4.07
C ILE A 145 -3.35 -10.49 -3.75
N VAL A 146 -4.03 -9.90 -4.73
CA VAL A 146 -5.32 -9.22 -4.49
C VAL A 146 -6.37 -10.21 -3.98
N VAL A 147 -6.48 -11.38 -4.61
CA VAL A 147 -7.40 -12.44 -4.17
C VAL A 147 -7.05 -12.94 -2.77
N SER A 148 -5.76 -13.06 -2.45
CA SER A 148 -5.30 -13.46 -1.10
C SER A 148 -5.64 -12.41 -0.05
N ALA A 149 -5.43 -11.12 -0.35
CA ALA A 149 -5.82 -10.02 0.52
C ALA A 149 -7.34 -10.00 0.75
N ALA A 150 -8.13 -10.17 -0.32
CA ALA A 150 -9.58 -10.24 -0.23
C ALA A 150 -10.06 -11.43 0.61
N ALA A 151 -9.43 -12.61 0.45
CA ALA A 151 -9.72 -13.77 1.28
C ALA A 151 -9.42 -13.51 2.77
N LEU A 152 -8.27 -12.90 3.09
CA LEU A 152 -7.93 -12.51 4.45
C LEU A 152 -8.90 -11.47 5.03
N PHE A 153 -9.38 -10.54 4.21
CA PHE A 153 -10.40 -9.57 4.61
C PHE A 153 -11.74 -10.24 4.90
N LEU A 154 -12.17 -11.19 4.07
CA LEU A 154 -13.38 -11.98 4.32
C LEU A 154 -13.26 -12.84 5.58
N LEU A 155 -12.10 -13.47 5.80
CA LEU A 155 -11.81 -14.20 7.04
C LEU A 155 -11.83 -13.26 8.27
N SER A 156 -11.28 -12.06 8.12
CA SER A 156 -11.35 -11.01 9.14
C SER A 156 -12.80 -10.65 9.45
N PHE A 157 -13.75 -10.78 8.52
CA PHE A 157 -15.18 -10.57 8.75
C PHE A 157 -15.86 -11.69 9.56
N VAL A 158 -15.41 -12.93 9.39
CA VAL A 158 -15.94 -14.09 10.12
C VAL A 158 -15.47 -14.12 11.57
N LEU A 159 -14.28 -13.61 11.86
CA LEU A 159 -13.79 -13.43 13.23
C LEU A 159 -14.72 -12.46 14.00
N PRO A 160 -15.10 -12.75 15.27
CA PRO A 160 -15.98 -11.87 16.02
C PRO A 160 -15.36 -10.48 16.20
N ARG A 161 -16.14 -9.43 15.95
CA ARG A 161 -15.75 -8.04 16.32
C ARG A 161 -15.39 -8.04 17.80
N ARG A 162 -14.15 -7.69 18.16
CA ARG A 162 -13.82 -7.31 19.54
C ARG A 162 -14.41 -5.94 19.83
N ALA A 163 -15.72 -5.92 20.08
CA ALA A 163 -16.45 -4.78 20.63
C ALA A 163 -16.21 -4.74 22.14
N VAL A 164 -15.29 -3.87 22.59
CA VAL A 164 -15.37 -3.09 23.83
C VAL A 164 -14.49 -1.87 23.62
#